data_AF-A0A852J7G3-F1
#
_entry.id   AF-A0A852J7G3-F1
#
_cell.length_a   1.000
_cell.length_b   1.000
_cell.length_c   1.000
_cell.angle_alpha   90.00
_cell.angle_beta   90.00
_cell.angle_gamma   90.00
#
_symmetry.space_group_name_H-M   'P 1'
#
loop_
_entity.id
_entity.type
_entity.pdbx_description
1 polymer ?
#
loop_
_entity_poly.entity_id
_entity_poly.type
_entity_poly.pdbx_seq_one_letter_code
_entity_poly.pdbx_strand_id
1 'polypeptide(L)'
;NCPPPALLSPACASLCLQEALQVLHHSQSEACARLCQALIGHLAPPSSDPSHSSLLAGLQDPERSRLLEAVMKWVGPEHLRAMFQQLKGQLRGVANHRVANHGLQRLLDHAPKDVVQEVLAELGPVLHEPLARGHPGVLTSLAGACQRHPQLQPEALRCLFRV
;
A
#
# COMPACT_ATOMS: atom_id res chain seq x y z
N ASN A 1 -21.22 11.25 -19.27
CA ASN A 1 -19.96 11.92 -18.91
C ASN A 1 -20.15 12.79 -17.68
N CYS A 2 -20.18 12.18 -16.49
CA CYS A 2 -20.01 12.95 -15.26
C CYS A 2 -18.52 13.26 -15.11
N PRO A 3 -18.11 14.51 -14.89
CA PRO A 3 -16.74 14.78 -14.46
C PRO A 3 -16.48 14.02 -13.15
N PRO A 4 -15.25 13.53 -12.89
CA PRO A 4 -14.92 12.96 -11.58
C PRO A 4 -15.23 14.01 -10.51
N PRO A 5 -15.80 13.62 -9.35
CA PRO A 5 -16.18 14.56 -8.33
C PRO A 5 -14.94 15.35 -7.88
N ALA A 6 -15.04 16.68 -7.89
CA ALA A 6 -14.03 17.64 -7.44
C ALA A 6 -13.63 17.51 -5.95
N LEU A 7 -14.07 16.45 -5.28
CA LEU A 7 -13.76 16.07 -3.90
C LEU A 7 -12.36 15.46 -3.74
N LEU A 8 -11.61 15.26 -4.83
CA LEU A 8 -10.24 14.74 -4.77
C LEU A 8 -9.19 15.80 -5.16
N SER A 9 -9.59 16.98 -5.66
CA SER A 9 -8.69 17.90 -6.35
C SER A 9 -8.20 19.12 -5.55
N PRO A 10 -8.56 19.30 -4.26
CA PRO A 10 -7.68 20.05 -3.37
C PRO A 10 -7.16 19.20 -2.22
N ALA A 11 -5.89 19.44 -1.83
CA ALA A 11 -5.24 18.75 -0.71
C ALA A 11 -6.08 18.77 0.59
N CYS A 12 -6.91 19.81 0.80
CA CYS A 12 -7.84 19.87 1.92
C CYS A 12 -8.89 18.76 1.88
N ALA A 13 -9.41 18.38 0.71
CA ALA A 13 -10.38 17.31 0.59
C ALA A 13 -9.75 15.93 0.90
N SER A 14 -8.50 15.72 0.48
CA SER A 14 -7.74 14.52 0.86
C SER A 14 -7.56 14.42 2.38
N LEU A 15 -7.16 15.51 3.05
CA LEU A 15 -7.04 15.53 4.52
C LEU A 15 -8.38 15.31 5.21
N CYS A 16 -9.45 15.95 4.77
CA CYS A 16 -10.79 15.74 5.32
C CYS A 16 -11.23 14.27 5.21
N LEU A 17 -10.93 13.60 4.09
CA LEU A 17 -11.25 12.19 3.90
C LEU A 17 -10.41 11.27 4.80
N GLN A 18 -9.13 11.59 5.03
CA GLN A 18 -8.27 10.85 5.96
C GLN A 18 -8.80 10.95 7.41
N GLU A 19 -9.16 12.16 7.85
CA GLU A 19 -9.76 12.38 9.17
C GLU A 19 -11.13 11.72 9.29
N ALA A 20 -11.96 11.79 8.24
CA ALA A 20 -13.24 11.10 8.22
C ALA A 20 -13.07 9.58 8.38
N LEU A 21 -12.11 8.97 7.69
CA LEU A 21 -11.79 7.55 7.86
C LEU A 21 -11.38 7.23 9.30
N GLN A 22 -10.53 8.07 9.91
CA GLN A 22 -10.08 7.88 11.29
C GLN A 22 -11.23 7.98 12.30
N VAL A 23 -12.10 8.97 12.17
CA VAL A 23 -13.28 9.14 13.05
C VAL A 23 -14.27 7.98 12.88
N LEU A 24 -14.54 7.57 11.64
CA LEU A 24 -15.43 6.45 11.35
C LEU A 24 -14.87 5.12 11.90
N HIS A 25 -13.55 4.93 11.82
CA HIS A 25 -12.92 3.76 12.40
C HIS A 25 -12.98 3.77 13.93
N HIS A 26 -12.67 4.90 14.57
CA HIS A 26 -12.70 5.02 16.03
C HIS A 26 -14.11 4.80 16.60
N SER A 27 -15.14 5.20 15.85
CA SER A 27 -16.56 4.95 16.20
C SER A 27 -17.07 3.56 15.82
N GLN A 28 -16.22 2.68 15.27
CA GLN A 28 -16.57 1.33 14.80
C GLN A 28 -17.77 1.31 13.82
N SER A 29 -17.92 2.39 13.04
CA SER A 29 -19.03 2.54 12.12
C SER A 29 -18.83 1.67 10.87
N GLU A 30 -19.88 0.96 10.45
CA GLU A 30 -19.92 0.25 9.16
C GLU A 30 -19.69 1.19 7.96
N ALA A 31 -19.92 2.50 8.13
CA ALA A 31 -19.62 3.50 7.12
C ALA A 31 -18.12 3.59 6.80
N CYS A 32 -17.22 3.19 7.71
CA CYS A 32 -15.78 3.14 7.45
C CYS A 32 -15.46 2.18 6.30
N ALA A 33 -16.00 0.96 6.34
CA ALA A 33 -15.79 -0.04 5.30
C ALA A 33 -16.40 0.41 3.96
N ARG A 34 -17.60 1.01 4.00
CA ARG A 34 -18.24 1.57 2.80
C ARG A 34 -17.43 2.71 2.17
N LEU A 35 -16.90 3.61 2.99
CA LEU A 35 -16.06 4.71 2.53
C LEU A 35 -14.75 4.19 1.94
N CYS A 36 -14.10 3.22 2.59
CA CYS A 36 -12.91 2.56 2.04
C CYS A 36 -13.19 1.96 0.67
N GLN A 37 -14.28 1.19 0.52
CA GLN A 37 -14.66 0.57 -0.74
C GLN A 37 -14.92 1.60 -1.84
N ALA A 38 -15.61 2.70 -1.52
CA ALA A 38 -15.87 3.79 -2.46
C ALA A 38 -14.56 4.48 -2.90
N LEU A 39 -13.67 4.77 -1.95
CA LEU A 39 -12.37 5.37 -2.24
C LEU A 39 -11.50 4.48 -3.11
N ILE A 40 -11.43 3.17 -2.85
CA ILE A 40 -10.70 2.22 -3.71
C ILE A 40 -11.24 2.27 -5.14
N GLY A 41 -12.56 2.19 -5.30
CA GLY A 41 -13.20 2.21 -6.62
C GLY A 41 -12.95 3.52 -7.39
N HIS A 42 -12.80 4.65 -6.70
CA HIS A 42 -12.50 5.94 -7.33
C HIS A 42 -11.01 6.16 -7.60
N LEU A 43 -10.12 5.74 -6.70
CA LEU A 43 -8.68 6.01 -6.76
C LEU A 43 -7.94 4.98 -7.63
N ALA A 44 -8.42 3.75 -7.63
CA ALA A 44 -7.89 2.61 -8.38
C ALA A 44 -9.04 1.89 -9.12
N PRO A 45 -9.68 2.54 -10.09
CA PRO A 45 -10.81 1.96 -10.80
C PRO A 45 -10.39 0.68 -11.54
N PRO A 46 -11.24 -0.35 -11.66
CA PRO A 46 -10.89 -1.58 -12.36
C PRO A 46 -10.46 -1.26 -13.80
N SER A 47 -9.26 -1.72 -14.17
CA SER A 47 -8.75 -1.61 -15.53
C SER A 47 -9.29 -2.74 -16.40
N SER A 48 -9.61 -2.42 -17.65
CA SER A 48 -9.94 -3.42 -18.68
C SER A 48 -8.70 -4.11 -19.25
N ASP A 49 -7.52 -3.52 -19.03
CA ASP A 49 -6.24 -4.05 -19.49
C ASP A 49 -5.54 -4.79 -18.32
N PRO A 50 -5.34 -6.11 -18.41
CA PRO A 50 -4.67 -6.89 -17.37
C PRO A 50 -3.19 -6.52 -17.19
N SER A 51 -2.58 -5.83 -18.17
CA SER A 51 -1.18 -5.40 -18.12
C SER A 51 -0.99 -4.13 -17.28
N HIS A 52 -2.06 -3.36 -17.06
CA HIS A 52 -2.02 -2.09 -16.35
C HIS A 52 -2.74 -2.18 -15.01
N SER A 53 -1.96 -2.07 -13.92
CA SER A 53 -2.47 -2.01 -12.56
C SER A 53 -2.95 -0.60 -12.23
N SER A 54 -4.27 -0.40 -12.15
CA SER A 54 -4.86 0.88 -11.71
C SER A 54 -4.46 1.26 -10.30
N LEU A 55 -4.24 0.27 -9.43
CA LEU A 55 -3.70 0.51 -8.10
C LEU A 55 -2.29 1.09 -8.18
N LEU A 56 -1.42 0.52 -9.03
CA LEU A 56 -0.07 1.04 -9.21
C LEU A 56 -0.10 2.48 -9.73
N ALA A 57 -0.95 2.77 -10.72
CA ALA A 57 -1.13 4.13 -11.23
C ALA A 57 -1.58 5.10 -10.11
N GLY A 58 -2.53 4.68 -9.27
CA GLY A 58 -2.98 5.46 -8.11
C GLY A 58 -1.88 5.67 -7.06
N LEU A 59 -1.02 4.67 -6.82
CA LEU A 59 0.10 4.78 -5.88
C LEU A 59 1.26 5.64 -6.42
N GLN A 60 1.39 5.77 -7.75
CA GLN A 60 2.38 6.63 -8.37
C GLN A 60 1.97 8.11 -8.36
N ASP A 61 0.67 8.38 -8.23
CA ASP A 61 0.10 9.72 -8.14
C ASP A 61 0.22 10.30 -6.71
N PRO A 62 0.86 11.47 -6.50
CA PRO A 62 1.06 12.04 -5.17
C PRO A 62 -0.23 12.36 -4.38
N GLU A 63 -1.33 12.69 -5.06
CA GLU A 63 -2.57 13.09 -4.41
C GLU A 63 -3.38 11.85 -4.02
N ARG A 64 -3.48 10.89 -4.94
CA ARG A 64 -4.22 9.64 -4.74
C ARG A 64 -3.50 8.69 -3.80
N SER A 65 -2.18 8.62 -3.85
CA SER A 65 -1.37 7.72 -3.01
C SER A 65 -1.62 7.94 -1.52
N ARG A 66 -1.73 9.20 -1.07
CA ARG A 66 -2.01 9.52 0.34
C ARG A 66 -3.35 8.97 0.83
N LEU A 67 -4.38 9.01 -0.02
CA LEU A 67 -5.68 8.45 0.31
C LEU A 67 -5.65 6.92 0.27
N LEU A 68 -4.97 6.32 -0.71
CA LEU A 68 -4.77 4.87 -0.76
C LEU A 68 -4.02 4.37 0.48
N GLU A 69 -3.00 5.10 0.93
CA GLU A 69 -2.31 4.80 2.18
C GLU A 69 -3.25 4.87 3.40
N ALA A 70 -4.10 5.88 3.49
CA ALA A 70 -5.06 5.98 4.59
C ALA A 70 -6.09 4.84 4.56
N VAL A 71 -6.57 4.47 3.38
CA VAL A 71 -7.47 3.32 3.19
C VAL A 71 -6.79 2.02 3.63
N MET A 72 -5.53 1.78 3.25
CA MET A 72 -4.77 0.58 3.63
C MET A 72 -4.67 0.37 5.15
N LYS A 73 -4.77 1.43 5.97
CA LYS A 73 -4.77 1.31 7.44
C LYS A 73 -6.02 0.62 7.99
N TRP A 74 -7.15 0.77 7.31
CA TRP A 74 -8.47 0.46 7.86
C TRP A 74 -9.18 -0.67 7.13
N VAL A 75 -8.74 -1.02 5.92
CA VAL A 75 -9.29 -2.16 5.19
C VAL A 75 -8.88 -3.50 5.80
N GLY A 76 -9.73 -4.50 5.62
CA GLY A 76 -9.47 -5.85 6.10
C GLY A 76 -8.37 -6.58 5.32
N PRO A 77 -7.91 -7.74 5.83
CA PRO A 77 -6.83 -8.51 5.21
C PRO A 77 -7.15 -8.98 3.79
N GLU A 78 -8.42 -9.30 3.47
CA GLU A 78 -8.81 -9.71 2.12
C GLU A 78 -8.62 -8.58 1.09
N HIS A 79 -8.93 -7.33 1.47
CA HIS A 79 -8.69 -6.16 0.61
C HIS A 79 -7.20 -5.91 0.42
N LEU A 80 -6.39 -6.06 1.47
CA LEU A 80 -4.93 -5.94 1.35
C LEU A 80 -4.35 -7.01 0.44
N ARG A 81 -4.85 -8.25 0.50
CA ARG A 81 -4.47 -9.31 -0.46
C ARG A 81 -4.84 -8.94 -1.88
N ALA A 82 -6.07 -8.48 -2.11
CA ALA A 82 -6.52 -8.08 -3.45
C ALA A 82 -5.65 -6.93 -4.01
N MET A 83 -5.34 -5.93 -3.19
CA MET A 83 -4.41 -4.85 -3.54
C MET A 83 -3.02 -5.40 -3.87
N PHE A 84 -2.47 -6.26 -3.02
CA PHE A 84 -1.17 -6.87 -3.24
C PHE A 84 -1.10 -7.66 -4.55
N GLN A 85 -2.14 -8.43 -4.91
CA GLN A 85 -2.17 -9.17 -6.17
C GLN A 85 -2.02 -8.26 -7.39
N GLN A 86 -2.46 -7.00 -7.32
CA GLN A 86 -2.27 -6.03 -8.41
C GLN A 86 -0.85 -5.43 -8.48
N LEU A 87 -0.02 -5.65 -7.45
CA LEU A 87 1.37 -5.15 -7.38
C LEU A 87 2.41 -6.26 -7.51
N LYS A 88 1.99 -7.52 -7.32
CA LYS A 88 2.85 -8.70 -7.41
C LYS A 88 3.59 -8.77 -8.74
N GLY A 89 4.89 -9.08 -8.70
CA GLY A 89 5.79 -9.09 -9.85
C GLY A 89 6.30 -7.70 -10.26
N GLN A 90 5.83 -6.63 -9.61
CA GLN A 90 6.24 -5.25 -9.88
C GLN A 90 6.82 -4.56 -8.64
N LEU A 91 6.99 -5.27 -7.51
CA LEU A 91 7.35 -4.67 -6.21
C LEU A 91 8.70 -3.98 -6.24
N ARG A 92 9.66 -4.49 -7.02
CA ARG A 92 10.94 -3.79 -7.25
C ARG A 92 10.71 -2.40 -7.84
N GLY A 93 9.82 -2.27 -8.82
CA GLY A 93 9.45 -0.98 -9.40
C GLY A 93 8.73 -0.08 -8.39
N VAL A 94 7.78 -0.64 -7.62
CA VAL A 94 7.04 0.09 -6.58
C VAL A 94 7.98 0.63 -5.50
N ALA A 95 8.86 -0.21 -4.96
CA ALA A 95 9.80 0.13 -3.89
C ALA A 95 10.82 1.19 -4.32
N ASN A 96 11.19 1.21 -5.60
CA ASN A 96 12.14 2.18 -6.16
C ASN A 96 11.48 3.49 -6.63
N HIS A 97 10.16 3.57 -6.61
CA HIS A 97 9.43 4.76 -7.10
C HIS A 97 9.25 5.80 -5.99
N ARG A 98 9.50 7.08 -6.30
CA ARG A 98 9.52 8.19 -5.32
C ARG A 98 8.23 8.39 -4.50
N VAL A 99 7.07 7.99 -5.04
CA VAL A 99 5.75 8.11 -4.39
C VAL A 99 5.26 6.73 -3.91
N ALA A 100 5.04 5.82 -4.85
CA ALA A 100 4.51 4.47 -4.58
C ALA A 100 5.24 3.64 -3.51
N ASN A 101 6.51 3.91 -3.20
CA ASN A 101 7.22 3.24 -2.11
C ASN A 101 6.51 3.42 -0.74
N HIS A 102 5.83 4.56 -0.52
CA HIS A 102 5.07 4.80 0.70
C HIS A 102 3.81 3.93 0.78
N GLY A 103 3.14 3.72 -0.36
CA GLY A 103 2.03 2.77 -0.46
C GLY A 103 2.44 1.34 -0.12
N LEU A 104 3.62 0.90 -0.59
CA LEU A 104 4.15 -0.42 -0.24
C LEU A 104 4.47 -0.54 1.26
N GLN A 105 5.11 0.47 1.85
CA GLN A 105 5.37 0.52 3.30
C GLN A 105 4.06 0.40 4.09
N ARG A 106 3.05 1.18 3.69
CA ARG A 106 1.74 1.18 4.34
C ARG A 106 1.03 -0.16 4.22
N LEU A 107 1.10 -0.80 3.05
CA LEU A 107 0.57 -2.14 2.84
C LEU A 107 1.27 -3.13 3.79
N LEU A 108 2.60 -3.07 3.90
CA LEU A 108 3.40 -3.92 4.79
C LEU A 108 3.08 -3.72 6.28
N ASP A 109 2.78 -2.50 6.71
CA ASP A 109 2.44 -2.21 8.11
C ASP A 109 1.21 -3.01 8.58
N HIS A 110 0.26 -3.28 7.67
CA HIS A 110 -1.02 -3.94 7.96
C HIS A 110 -1.19 -5.31 7.29
N ALA A 111 -0.27 -5.72 6.43
CA ALA A 111 -0.38 -6.94 5.64
C ALA A 111 -0.51 -8.21 6.51
N PRO A 112 -1.31 -9.20 6.05
CA PRO A 112 -1.31 -10.53 6.63
C PRO A 112 -0.03 -11.30 6.25
N LYS A 113 0.28 -12.35 7.00
CA LYS A 113 1.53 -13.12 6.88
C LYS A 113 1.82 -13.60 5.46
N ASP A 114 0.82 -14.10 4.75
CA ASP A 114 0.96 -14.63 3.39
C ASP A 114 1.47 -13.55 2.41
N VAL A 115 0.93 -12.34 2.50
CA VAL A 115 1.39 -11.19 1.71
C VAL A 115 2.81 -10.80 2.09
N VAL A 116 3.13 -10.72 3.39
CA VAL A 116 4.49 -10.37 3.85
C VAL A 116 5.53 -11.37 3.33
N GLN A 117 5.20 -12.67 3.35
CA GLN A 117 6.06 -13.72 2.84
C GLN A 117 6.34 -13.56 1.35
N GLU A 118 5.33 -13.23 0.55
CA GLU A 118 5.51 -13.01 -0.89
C GLU A 118 6.32 -11.74 -1.18
N VAL A 119 6.07 -10.64 -0.45
CA VAL A 119 6.88 -9.41 -0.58
C VAL A 119 8.33 -9.69 -0.23
N LEU A 120 8.59 -10.45 0.84
CA LEU A 120 9.95 -10.82 1.24
C LEU A 120 10.65 -11.66 0.16
N ALA A 121 9.94 -12.59 -0.46
CA ALA A 121 10.48 -13.44 -1.52
C ALA A 121 10.84 -12.64 -2.78
N GLU A 122 10.01 -11.68 -3.18
CA GLU A 122 10.23 -10.88 -4.39
C GLU A 122 11.23 -9.74 -4.17
N LEU A 123 11.13 -9.01 -3.05
CA LEU A 123 11.93 -7.81 -2.80
C LEU A 123 13.22 -8.09 -2.02
N GLY A 124 13.26 -9.14 -1.20
CA GLY A 124 14.41 -9.49 -0.36
C GLY A 124 15.75 -9.54 -1.11
N PRO A 125 15.85 -10.20 -2.28
CA PRO A 125 17.09 -10.26 -3.06
C PRO A 125 17.58 -8.92 -3.61
N VAL A 126 16.70 -7.93 -3.75
CA VAL A 126 16.98 -6.61 -4.39
C VAL A 126 16.80 -5.44 -3.43
N LEU A 127 16.78 -5.72 -2.13
CA LEU A 127 16.44 -4.77 -1.07
C LEU A 127 17.48 -3.64 -0.90
N HIS A 128 18.69 -3.85 -1.41
CA HIS A 128 19.73 -2.82 -1.50
C HIS A 128 19.35 -1.68 -2.46
N GLU A 129 18.47 -1.91 -3.44
CA GLU A 129 18.14 -0.89 -4.43
C GLU A 129 17.24 0.23 -3.89
N PRO A 130 16.12 -0.04 -3.19
CA PRO A 130 15.35 1.02 -2.55
C PRO A 130 16.17 1.81 -1.55
N LEU A 131 17.09 1.16 -0.82
CA LEU A 131 18.01 1.83 0.10
C LEU A 131 18.95 2.80 -0.61
N ALA A 132 19.59 2.36 -1.69
CA ALA A 132 20.46 3.21 -2.51
C ALA A 132 19.71 4.41 -3.13
N ARG A 133 18.40 4.27 -3.34
CA ARG A 133 17.50 5.34 -3.82
C ARG A 133 16.94 6.24 -2.70
N GLY A 134 17.35 6.03 -1.45
CA GLY A 134 16.88 6.85 -0.32
C GLY A 134 15.48 6.50 0.17
N HIS A 135 15.02 5.26 -0.04
CA HIS A 135 13.75 4.73 0.46
C HIS A 135 13.94 3.71 1.61
N PRO A 136 14.66 4.04 2.71
CA PRO A 136 14.92 3.09 3.80
C PRO A 136 13.65 2.64 4.52
N GLY A 137 12.57 3.42 4.44
CA GLY A 137 11.29 3.04 5.01
C GLY A 137 10.76 1.71 4.48
N VAL A 138 11.05 1.35 3.22
CA VAL A 138 10.68 0.04 2.66
C VAL A 138 11.30 -1.10 3.45
N LEU A 139 12.58 -0.96 3.80
CA LEU A 139 13.29 -1.93 4.64
C LEU A 139 12.66 -2.01 6.04
N THR A 140 12.45 -0.84 6.67
CA THR A 140 11.91 -0.76 8.03
C THR A 140 10.52 -1.38 8.11
N SER A 141 9.62 -1.08 7.17
CA SER A 141 8.28 -1.67 7.14
C SER A 141 8.32 -3.17 6.84
N LEU A 142 9.19 -3.64 5.94
CA LEU A 142 9.33 -5.09 5.70
C LEU A 142 9.84 -5.83 6.93
N ALA A 143 10.87 -5.28 7.60
CA ALA A 143 11.40 -5.84 8.84
C ALA A 143 10.36 -5.85 9.96
N GLY A 144 9.62 -4.75 10.13
CA GLY A 144 8.51 -4.65 11.09
C GLY A 144 7.39 -5.64 10.80
N ALA A 145 7.04 -5.83 9.52
CA ALA A 145 6.08 -6.85 9.09
C ALA A 145 6.57 -8.27 9.40
N CYS A 146 7.85 -8.57 9.16
CA CYS A 146 8.44 -9.87 9.49
C CYS A 146 8.53 -10.09 11.01
N GLN A 147 8.74 -9.03 11.80
CA GLN A 147 8.77 -9.12 13.26
C GLN A 147 7.44 -9.65 13.82
N ARG A 148 6.30 -9.24 13.23
CA ARG A 148 4.95 -9.73 13.59
C ARG A 148 4.76 -11.24 13.32
N HIS A 149 5.66 -11.86 12.56
CA HIS A 149 5.55 -13.26 12.13
C HIS A 149 6.87 -14.02 12.37
N PRO A 150 7.05 -14.68 13.53
CA PRO A 150 8.31 -15.34 13.90
C PRO A 150 8.92 -16.27 12.85
N GLN A 151 8.08 -16.92 12.03
CA GLN A 151 8.57 -17.83 10.98
C GLN A 151 9.27 -17.12 9.81
N LEU A 152 9.05 -15.81 9.62
CA LEU A 152 9.66 -15.02 8.55
C LEU A 152 10.97 -14.35 8.98
N GLN A 153 11.22 -14.22 10.28
CA GLN A 153 12.39 -13.51 10.82
C GLN A 153 13.75 -14.09 10.34
N PRO A 154 13.96 -15.42 10.27
CA PRO A 154 15.23 -15.95 9.78
C PRO A 154 15.53 -15.54 8.33
N GLU A 155 14.52 -15.53 7.48
CA GLU A 155 14.68 -15.12 6.08
C GLU A 155 14.87 -13.60 5.95
N ALA A 156 14.14 -12.82 6.75
CA ALA A 156 14.33 -11.37 6.81
C ALA A 156 15.77 -10.99 7.21
N LEU A 157 16.33 -11.64 8.24
CA LEU A 157 17.71 -11.45 8.66
C LEU A 157 18.72 -11.84 7.57
N ARG A 158 18.48 -12.95 6.86
CA ARG A 158 19.33 -13.35 5.72
C ARG A 158 19.33 -12.31 4.61
N CYS A 159 18.17 -11.75 4.26
CA CYS A 159 18.08 -10.67 3.28
C CYS A 159 18.86 -9.43 3.77
N LEU A 160 18.65 -9.02 5.02
CA LEU A 160 19.34 -7.88 5.63
C LEU A 160 20.87 -8.00 5.62
N PHE A 161 21.42 -9.18 5.91
CA PHE A 161 22.87 -9.40 5.88
C PHE A 161 23.49 -9.47 4.48
N ARG A 162 22.66 -9.44 3.43
CA ARG A 162 23.11 -9.41 2.02
C ARG A 162 23.03 -8.01 1.40
N VAL A 163 22.42 -7.05 2.10
CA VAL A 163 22.26 -5.66 1.65
C VAL A 163 23.58 -4.91 1.73
#